data_AF-A0A194ALC9-F1
#
_entry.id   AF-A0A194ALC9-F1
#
_cell.length_a   1.000
_cell.length_b   1.000
_cell.length_c   1.000
_cell.angle_alpha   90.00
_cell.angle_beta   90.00
_cell.angle_gamma   90.00
#
_symmetry.space_group_name_H-M   'P 1'
#
loop_
_entity.id
_entity.type
_entity.pdbx_description
1 polymer ?
#
loop_
_entity_poly.entity_id
_entity_poly.type
_entity_poly.pdbx_seq_one_letter_code
_entity_poly.pdbx_strand_id
1 'polypeptide(L)'
;MRLSVITICVVAVILAMVYHSDARWWRKRYPCSKKTSRAAKPYYFGKTNLWCMMKYGKKGKRSAPKRHNLWSLSHSFIYYDGWYFEFGVGKTHKAVYNTRAVKSNRCKSRRDKKPAGYSTLSVECLKKCTKNYKGKYGKYRLLTHNCHHFANRISNILCNWKSCPSWCK
;
A
#
# COMPACT_ATOMS: atom_id res chain seq x y z
N MET A 1 -20.19 -19.49 -32.00
CA MET A 1 -18.71 -19.39 -31.90
C MET A 1 -18.18 -18.09 -31.27
N ARG A 2 -18.77 -16.90 -31.49
CA ARG A 2 -18.21 -15.63 -30.95
C ARG A 2 -18.39 -15.42 -29.43
N LEU A 3 -19.50 -15.91 -28.85
CA LEU A 3 -19.77 -15.77 -27.41
C LEU A 3 -18.78 -16.59 -26.55
N SER A 4 -18.37 -17.76 -27.04
CA SER A 4 -17.44 -18.67 -26.39
C SER A 4 -16.04 -18.07 -26.27
N VAL A 5 -15.56 -17.40 -27.33
CA VAL A 5 -14.24 -16.74 -27.34
C VAL A 5 -14.19 -15.56 -26.39
N ILE A 6 -15.23 -14.71 -26.36
CA ILE A 6 -15.30 -13.57 -25.43
C ILE A 6 -15.30 -14.07 -23.98
N THR A 7 -16.06 -15.12 -23.68
CA THR A 7 -16.10 -15.72 -22.34
C THR A 7 -14.75 -16.27 -21.93
N ILE A 8 -14.05 -16.98 -22.83
CA ILE A 8 -12.71 -17.50 -22.59
C ILE A 8 -11.71 -16.35 -22.33
N CYS A 9 -11.74 -15.28 -23.12
CA CYS A 9 -10.88 -14.13 -22.91
C CYS A 9 -11.15 -13.43 -21.57
N VAL A 10 -12.42 -13.25 -21.19
CA VAL A 10 -12.80 -12.65 -19.91
C VAL A 10 -12.35 -13.52 -18.74
N VAL A 11 -12.56 -14.85 -18.82
CA VAL A 11 -12.10 -15.79 -17.78
C VAL A 11 -10.58 -15.81 -17.71
N ALA A 12 -9.87 -15.82 -18.84
CA ALA A 12 -8.40 -15.77 -18.88
C ALA A 12 -7.85 -14.47 -18.27
N VAL A 13 -8.50 -13.33 -18.53
CA VAL A 13 -8.14 -12.04 -17.93
C VAL A 13 -8.43 -12.02 -16.43
N ILE A 14 -9.55 -12.59 -15.98
CA ILE A 14 -9.86 -12.75 -14.55
C ILE A 14 -8.83 -13.67 -13.88
N LEU A 15 -8.50 -14.82 -14.47
CA LEU A 15 -7.51 -15.75 -13.94
C LEU A 15 -6.11 -15.15 -13.93
N ALA A 16 -5.71 -14.42 -14.97
CA ALA A 16 -4.44 -13.69 -15.00
C ALA A 16 -4.40 -12.59 -13.93
N MET A 17 -5.52 -11.87 -13.71
CA MET A 17 -5.65 -10.91 -12.62
C MET A 17 -5.60 -11.59 -11.26
N VAL A 18 -6.21 -12.77 -11.08
CA VAL A 18 -6.19 -13.56 -9.84
C VAL A 18 -4.81 -14.17 -9.58
N TYR A 19 -4.07 -14.55 -10.63
CA TYR A 19 -2.72 -15.11 -10.56
C TYR A 19 -1.67 -14.02 -10.27
N HIS A 20 -1.82 -12.83 -10.88
CA HIS A 20 -0.91 -11.70 -10.67
C HIS A 20 -1.29 -10.81 -9.48
N SER A 21 -2.56 -10.84 -9.06
CA SER A 21 -2.88 -10.50 -7.69
C SER A 21 -2.30 -11.65 -6.87
N ASP A 22 -1.33 -11.39 -6.02
CA ASP A 22 -0.92 -12.37 -5.02
C ASP A 22 -2.15 -12.74 -4.13
N ALA A 23 -3.08 -13.60 -4.59
CA ALA A 23 -4.31 -13.92 -3.84
C ALA A 23 -4.01 -14.64 -2.51
N ARG A 24 -2.73 -14.93 -2.23
CA ARG A 24 -2.21 -15.30 -0.91
C ARG A 24 -2.61 -14.33 0.21
N TRP A 25 -2.85 -13.05 -0.05
CA TRP A 25 -3.31 -12.12 1.01
C TRP A 25 -4.78 -12.31 1.42
N TRP A 26 -5.61 -12.98 0.60
CA TRP A 26 -7.03 -13.19 0.91
C TRP A 26 -7.26 -14.39 1.82
N ARG A 27 -6.30 -15.34 1.89
CA ARG A 27 -6.52 -16.65 2.51
C ARG A 27 -5.82 -16.87 3.85
N LYS A 28 -4.90 -16.01 4.29
CA LYS A 28 -4.31 -16.07 5.64
C LYS A 28 -4.10 -14.66 6.21
N ARG A 29 -4.99 -14.24 7.12
CA ARG A 29 -4.62 -13.25 8.15
C ARG A 29 -3.64 -13.96 9.06
N TYR A 30 -2.34 -13.76 8.88
CA TYR A 30 -1.40 -14.12 9.93
C TYR A 30 -1.70 -13.19 11.11
N PRO A 31 -2.15 -13.70 12.27
CA PRO A 31 -2.37 -12.84 13.42
C PRO A 31 -1.01 -12.28 13.80
N CYS A 32 -0.78 -11.00 13.54
CA CYS A 32 0.41 -10.34 14.01
C CYS A 32 0.48 -10.43 15.53
N SER A 33 1.70 -10.58 16.03
CA SER A 33 1.99 -10.76 17.44
C SER A 33 1.23 -9.74 18.29
N LYS A 34 0.54 -10.24 19.32
CA LYS A 34 0.03 -9.40 20.41
C LYS A 34 1.22 -8.66 21.04
N LYS A 35 0.98 -7.54 21.73
CA LYS A 35 2.04 -6.80 22.40
C LYS A 35 2.74 -7.71 23.43
N THR A 36 3.89 -8.27 23.08
CA THR A 36 4.65 -9.21 23.92
C THR A 36 5.79 -8.56 24.68
N SER A 37 6.21 -7.34 24.30
CA SER A 37 7.27 -6.60 24.98
C SER A 37 6.91 -5.12 25.15
N ARG A 38 7.49 -4.47 26.16
CA ARG A 38 7.36 -3.01 26.36
C ARG A 38 7.99 -2.20 25.23
N ALA A 39 9.02 -2.75 24.59
CA ALA A 39 9.70 -2.13 23.44
C ALA A 39 8.88 -2.20 22.15
N ALA A 40 7.88 -3.08 22.05
CA ALA A 40 7.09 -3.24 20.84
C ALA A 40 6.07 -2.10 20.69
N LYS A 41 6.12 -1.41 19.56
CA LYS A 41 5.24 -0.28 19.22
C LYS A 41 4.14 -0.72 18.26
N PRO A 42 2.92 -0.19 18.38
CA PRO A 42 1.84 -0.54 17.47
C PRO A 42 2.05 0.11 16.09
N TYR A 43 1.65 -0.60 15.04
CA TYR A 43 1.53 -0.05 13.69
C TYR A 43 0.10 -0.22 13.17
N TYR A 44 -0.29 0.63 12.22
CA TYR A 44 -1.67 0.76 11.77
C TYR A 44 -1.70 0.87 10.25
N PHE A 45 -2.66 0.19 9.63
CA PHE A 45 -3.08 0.55 8.28
C PHE A 45 -3.80 1.90 8.31
N GLY A 46 -3.72 2.61 7.21
CA GLY A 46 -4.51 3.80 7.00
C GLY A 46 -4.78 4.06 5.53
N LYS A 47 -5.73 4.96 5.31
CA LYS A 47 -6.26 5.29 4.00
C LYS A 47 -6.39 6.80 3.84
N THR A 48 -6.02 7.29 2.67
CA THR A 48 -6.30 8.65 2.21
C THR A 48 -7.24 8.59 1.01
N ASN A 49 -8.20 9.51 0.92
CA ASN A 49 -9.14 9.56 -0.19
C ASN A 49 -8.41 9.82 -1.53
N LEU A 50 -8.39 8.84 -2.44
CA LEU A 50 -7.61 8.90 -3.67
C LEU A 50 -8.20 9.89 -4.68
N TRP A 51 -9.53 10.02 -4.75
CA TRP A 51 -10.19 11.04 -5.59
C TRP A 51 -9.73 12.44 -5.24
N CYS A 52 -9.69 12.76 -3.94
CA CYS A 52 -9.17 14.02 -3.45
C CYS A 52 -7.67 14.17 -3.80
N MET A 53 -6.87 13.13 -3.60
CA MET A 53 -5.45 13.18 -3.95
C MET A 53 -5.24 13.42 -5.45
N MET A 54 -6.08 12.84 -6.32
CA MET A 54 -6.03 13.08 -7.77
C MET A 54 -6.44 14.52 -8.12
N LYS A 55 -7.50 15.04 -7.49
CA LYS A 55 -7.95 16.43 -7.63
C LYS A 55 -6.84 17.44 -7.28
N TYR A 56 -6.12 17.21 -6.17
CA TYR A 56 -5.07 18.12 -5.69
C TYR A 56 -3.64 17.69 -6.08
N GLY A 57 -3.50 16.60 -6.85
CA GLY A 57 -2.24 16.08 -7.38
C GLY A 57 -1.92 16.65 -8.76
N LYS A 58 -2.94 17.01 -9.54
CA LYS A 58 -2.81 17.67 -10.84
C LYS A 58 -2.94 19.20 -10.71
N LYS A 59 -1.92 19.89 -10.19
CA LYS A 59 -1.77 21.31 -10.56
C LYS A 59 -1.28 21.35 -12.01
N GLY A 60 -2.19 21.63 -12.95
CA GLY A 60 -1.81 22.09 -14.29
C GLY A 60 -2.39 21.44 -15.54
N LYS A 61 -3.34 20.48 -15.50
CA LYS A 61 -4.06 20.06 -16.72
C LYS A 61 -5.54 19.76 -16.44
N ARG A 62 -6.42 20.59 -17.00
CA ARG A 62 -7.85 20.25 -17.20
C ARG A 62 -7.90 18.82 -17.77
N SER A 63 -8.62 17.92 -17.12
CA SER A 63 -8.83 16.55 -17.59
C SER A 63 -10.32 16.38 -17.80
N ALA A 64 -10.73 15.94 -19.00
CA ALA A 64 -12.12 15.67 -19.36
C ALA A 64 -12.80 14.73 -18.34
N PRO A 65 -14.12 14.87 -18.11
CA PRO A 65 -14.84 14.06 -17.14
C PRO A 65 -14.79 12.58 -17.56
N LYS A 66 -14.41 11.71 -16.62
CA LYS A 66 -14.51 10.25 -16.81
C LYS A 66 -15.68 9.74 -15.99
N ARG A 67 -16.66 9.16 -16.66
CA ARG A 67 -17.69 8.30 -16.05
C ARG A 67 -17.10 6.89 -15.91
N HIS A 68 -17.57 6.15 -14.90
CA HIS A 68 -17.24 4.78 -14.47
C HIS A 68 -16.27 4.61 -13.28
N ASN A 69 -16.80 3.88 -12.30
CA ASN A 69 -16.31 3.61 -10.95
C ASN A 69 -15.65 2.22 -10.92
N LEU A 70 -14.45 2.11 -10.35
CA LEU A 70 -13.93 0.80 -9.96
C LEU A 70 -13.32 0.86 -8.55
N TRP A 71 -14.20 0.62 -7.57
CA TRP A 71 -13.97 -0.05 -6.29
C TRP A 71 -12.92 0.54 -5.33
N SER A 72 -13.42 1.16 -4.25
CA SER A 72 -12.72 1.85 -3.15
C SER A 72 -11.42 2.57 -3.54
N LEU A 73 -11.57 3.77 -4.11
CA LEU A 73 -10.47 4.68 -4.47
C LEU A 73 -9.83 5.28 -3.20
N SER A 74 -9.09 4.45 -2.46
CA SER A 74 -8.31 4.85 -1.29
C SER A 74 -6.83 4.56 -1.50
N HIS A 75 -5.99 5.56 -1.25
CA HIS A 75 -4.55 5.37 -1.16
C HIS A 75 -4.20 4.73 0.18
N SER A 76 -3.54 3.58 0.17
CA SER A 76 -3.16 2.88 1.41
C SER A 76 -1.77 3.30 1.90
N PHE A 77 -1.64 3.43 3.23
CA PHE A 77 -0.39 3.74 3.90
C PHE A 77 -0.23 2.90 5.19
N ILE A 78 1.00 2.82 5.68
CA ILE A 78 1.31 2.31 7.02
C ILE A 78 1.71 3.47 7.90
N TYR A 79 1.09 3.57 9.08
CA TYR A 79 1.55 4.42 10.17
C TYR A 79 2.30 3.57 11.19
N TYR A 80 3.52 3.96 11.54
CA TYR A 80 4.31 3.32 12.58
C TYR A 80 5.17 4.36 13.30
N ASP A 81 5.00 4.45 14.62
CA ASP A 81 5.85 5.27 15.51
C ASP A 81 6.03 6.74 15.06
N GLY A 82 4.93 7.40 14.68
CA GLY A 82 4.93 8.81 14.25
C GLY A 82 5.21 9.02 12.76
N TRP A 83 5.53 7.95 12.02
CA TRP A 83 5.85 8.03 10.59
C TRP A 83 4.80 7.36 9.72
N TYR A 84 4.56 7.96 8.56
CA TYR A 84 3.69 7.48 7.51
C TYR A 84 4.55 6.99 6.35
N PHE A 85 4.31 5.77 5.91
CA PHE A 85 5.01 5.11 4.80
C PHE A 85 4.02 4.88 3.66
N GLU A 86 4.34 5.40 2.48
CA GLU A 86 3.43 5.48 1.33
C GLU A 86 4.15 5.14 0.03
N PHE A 87 3.43 4.55 -0.94
CA PHE A 87 3.98 4.24 -2.28
C PHE A 87 2.99 4.55 -3.38
N GLY A 88 3.50 5.01 -4.52
CA GLY A 88 2.65 5.36 -5.66
C GLY A 88 2.11 6.79 -5.59
N VAL A 89 2.72 7.64 -4.75
CA VAL A 89 2.35 9.05 -4.62
C VAL A 89 3.11 9.94 -5.61
N GLY A 90 2.48 11.05 -6.01
CA GLY A 90 3.08 12.05 -6.90
C GLY A 90 3.28 11.56 -8.35
N LYS A 91 3.92 12.40 -9.19
CA LYS A 91 4.13 12.10 -10.62
C LYS A 91 5.07 10.91 -10.87
N THR A 92 5.98 10.65 -9.94
CA THR A 92 7.02 9.62 -10.08
C THR A 92 6.66 8.31 -9.39
N HIS A 93 5.47 8.22 -8.79
CA HIS A 93 4.97 7.05 -8.06
C HIS A 93 6.01 6.45 -7.10
N LYS A 94 6.70 7.32 -6.36
CA LYS A 94 7.80 6.93 -5.47
C LYS A 94 7.25 6.35 -4.16
N ALA A 95 8.12 5.60 -3.49
CA ALA A 95 7.95 5.22 -2.10
C ALA A 95 8.50 6.37 -1.25
N VAL A 96 7.73 6.86 -0.29
CA VAL A 96 8.08 7.98 0.57
C VAL A 96 7.72 7.68 2.01
N TYR A 97 8.39 8.37 2.92
CA TYR A 97 8.02 8.41 4.31
C TYR A 97 7.96 9.86 4.79
N ASN A 98 6.99 10.18 5.65
CA ASN A 98 6.76 11.53 6.16
C ASN A 98 6.18 11.48 7.58
N THR A 99 6.20 12.60 8.30
CA THR A 99 5.53 12.72 9.62
C THR A 99 4.03 12.99 9.51
N ARG A 100 3.52 13.16 8.28
CA ARG A 100 2.09 13.30 7.96
C ARG A 100 1.79 12.49 6.71
N ALA A 101 0.60 11.89 6.62
CA ALA A 101 0.17 11.23 5.39
C ALA A 101 0.17 12.21 4.21
N VAL A 102 0.56 11.74 3.03
CA VAL A 102 0.66 12.56 1.83
C VAL A 102 -0.71 13.16 1.50
N LYS A 103 -0.72 14.48 1.29
CA LYS A 103 -1.93 15.29 1.02
C LYS A 103 -2.97 15.31 2.16
N SER A 104 -2.63 14.85 3.37
CA SER A 104 -3.54 14.89 4.54
C SER A 104 -4.00 16.30 4.93
N ASN A 105 -3.25 17.34 4.56
CA ASN A 105 -3.65 18.74 4.79
C ASN A 105 -4.84 19.20 3.93
N ARG A 106 -5.19 18.46 2.87
CA ARG A 106 -6.30 18.79 1.96
C ARG A 106 -7.28 17.65 1.80
N CYS A 107 -6.82 16.42 2.03
CA CYS A 107 -7.57 15.21 1.83
C CYS A 107 -7.71 14.48 3.15
N LYS A 108 -8.93 14.06 3.46
CA LYS A 108 -9.20 13.27 4.65
C LYS A 108 -8.36 11.99 4.62
N SER A 109 -7.47 11.86 5.59
CA SER A 109 -6.69 10.67 5.89
C SER A 109 -7.14 10.10 7.22
N ARG A 110 -7.28 8.78 7.31
CA ARG A 110 -7.64 8.09 8.55
C ARG A 110 -6.80 6.84 8.72
N ARG A 111 -6.41 6.57 9.97
CA ARG A 111 -5.85 5.29 10.39
C ARG A 111 -6.98 4.37 10.83
N ASP A 112 -6.75 3.08 10.74
CA ASP A 112 -7.63 2.10 11.36
C ASP A 112 -7.64 2.31 12.89
N LYS A 113 -8.81 2.10 13.51
CA LYS A 113 -8.98 2.30 14.96
C LYS A 113 -8.15 1.31 15.78
N LYS A 114 -7.98 0.09 15.26
CA LYS A 114 -7.23 -0.98 15.91
C LYS A 114 -5.84 -1.11 15.27
N PRO A 115 -4.79 -1.38 16.06
CA PRO A 115 -3.48 -1.67 15.50
C PRO A 115 -3.54 -2.94 14.66
N ALA A 116 -2.79 -2.95 13.56
CA ALA A 116 -2.62 -4.12 12.71
C ALA A 116 -1.65 -5.15 13.35
N GLY A 117 -0.74 -4.67 14.19
CA GLY A 117 0.18 -5.48 14.98
C GLY A 117 1.15 -4.62 15.78
N TYR A 118 2.12 -5.27 16.42
CA TYR A 118 3.20 -4.62 17.16
C TYR A 118 4.55 -5.05 16.60
N SER A 119 5.52 -4.15 16.58
CA SER A 119 6.88 -4.42 16.10
C SER A 119 7.93 -3.81 17.01
N THR A 120 9.09 -4.43 17.07
CA THR A 120 10.29 -3.90 17.74
C THR A 120 11.30 -3.32 16.74
N LEU A 121 11.00 -3.38 15.43
CA LEU A 121 11.88 -2.81 14.41
C LEU A 121 11.98 -1.29 14.55
N SER A 122 13.16 -0.73 14.27
CA SER A 122 13.33 0.72 14.29
C SER A 122 12.62 1.39 13.10
N VAL A 123 12.21 2.64 13.30
CA VAL A 123 11.72 3.50 12.22
C VAL A 123 12.77 3.64 11.11
N GLU A 124 14.05 3.77 11.46
CA GLU A 124 15.16 3.85 10.52
C GLU A 124 15.22 2.64 9.58
N CYS A 125 14.96 1.44 10.08
CA CYS A 125 14.83 0.25 9.23
C CYS A 125 13.73 0.44 8.18
N LEU A 126 12.55 0.90 8.59
CA LEU A 126 11.40 1.11 7.72
C LEU A 126 11.62 2.24 6.72
N LYS A 127 12.32 3.31 7.12
CA LYS A 127 12.75 4.39 6.21
C LYS A 127 13.64 3.83 5.09
N LYS A 128 14.62 2.98 5.44
CA LYS A 128 15.49 2.35 4.44
C LYS A 128 14.74 1.34 3.56
N CYS A 129 13.88 0.49 4.14
CA CYS A 129 12.97 -0.37 3.35
C CYS A 129 12.18 0.45 2.33
N THR A 130 11.65 1.60 2.75
CA THR A 130 10.86 2.47 1.89
C THR A 130 11.71 3.07 0.77
N LYS A 131 12.93 3.56 1.07
CA LYS A 131 13.87 4.05 0.04
C LYS A 131 14.22 2.98 -1.00
N ASN A 132 14.50 1.77 -0.53
CA ASN A 132 14.96 0.67 -1.38
C ASN A 132 13.81 -0.10 -2.06
N TYR A 133 12.55 0.22 -1.74
CA TYR A 133 11.37 -0.53 -2.17
C TYR A 133 11.28 -0.68 -3.70
N LYS A 134 11.54 0.41 -4.44
CA LYS A 134 11.53 0.39 -5.92
C LYS A 134 12.63 -0.51 -6.48
N GLY A 135 13.81 -0.52 -5.85
CA GLY A 135 14.90 -1.40 -6.25
C GLY A 135 14.57 -2.87 -6.01
N LYS A 136 13.92 -3.17 -4.86
CA LYS A 136 13.53 -4.54 -4.50
C LYS A 136 12.38 -5.10 -5.32
N TYR A 137 11.36 -4.29 -5.61
CA TYR A 137 10.08 -4.77 -6.14
C TYR A 137 9.65 -4.15 -7.48
N GLY A 138 10.41 -3.19 -8.01
CA GLY A 138 10.18 -2.59 -9.32
C GLY A 138 9.32 -1.31 -9.31
N LYS A 139 8.88 -0.92 -10.52
CA LYS A 139 8.11 0.31 -10.77
C LYS A 139 6.62 0.09 -10.47
N TYR A 140 5.92 1.16 -10.09
CA TYR A 140 4.49 1.16 -9.82
C TYR A 140 3.67 0.58 -10.99
N ARG A 141 2.74 -0.31 -10.68
CA ARG A 141 1.74 -0.88 -11.60
C ARG A 141 0.38 -0.85 -10.91
N LEU A 142 -0.63 -0.31 -11.58
CA LEU A 142 -1.95 -0.04 -10.98
C LEU A 142 -2.58 -1.27 -10.31
N LEU A 143 -2.47 -2.45 -10.94
CA LEU A 143 -3.11 -3.68 -10.45
C LEU A 143 -2.17 -4.56 -9.62
N THR A 144 -0.89 -4.64 -10.01
CA THR A 144 0.04 -5.68 -9.52
C THR A 144 1.15 -5.13 -8.61
N HIS A 145 1.36 -3.82 -8.56
CA HIS A 145 2.41 -3.22 -7.75
C HIS A 145 2.05 -1.77 -7.35
N ASN A 146 1.12 -1.64 -6.42
CA ASN A 146 0.50 -0.37 -6.05
C ASN A 146 0.64 -0.08 -4.55
N CYS A 147 -0.05 0.97 -4.07
CA CYS A 147 -0.02 1.41 -2.67
C CYS A 147 -0.50 0.33 -1.67
N HIS A 148 -1.44 -0.53 -2.05
CA HIS A 148 -1.93 -1.62 -1.20
C HIS A 148 -0.87 -2.71 -1.05
N HIS A 149 -0.23 -3.11 -2.15
CA HIS A 149 0.87 -4.07 -2.14
C HIS A 149 2.04 -3.59 -1.27
N PHE A 150 2.37 -2.30 -1.38
CA PHE A 150 3.37 -1.69 -0.51
C PHE A 150 2.96 -1.77 0.96
N ALA A 151 1.75 -1.32 1.32
CA ALA A 151 1.30 -1.32 2.71
C ALA A 151 1.30 -2.73 3.31
N ASN A 152 0.85 -3.74 2.56
CA ASN A 152 0.86 -5.13 2.98
C ASN A 152 2.29 -5.66 3.18
N ARG A 153 3.24 -5.34 2.30
CA ARG A 153 4.64 -5.77 2.42
C ARG A 153 5.32 -5.13 3.63
N ILE A 154 5.09 -3.84 3.85
CA ILE A 154 5.60 -3.14 5.04
C ILE A 154 4.98 -3.74 6.32
N SER A 155 3.66 -3.99 6.33
CA SER A 155 3.01 -4.68 7.46
C SER A 155 3.60 -6.07 7.68
N ASN A 156 3.87 -6.86 6.64
CA ASN A 156 4.51 -8.16 6.76
C ASN A 156 5.91 -8.08 7.40
N ILE A 157 6.70 -7.06 7.05
CA ILE A 157 8.00 -6.80 7.70
C ILE A 157 7.80 -6.53 9.19
N LEU A 158 6.92 -5.58 9.53
CA LEU A 158 6.64 -5.22 10.93
C LEU A 158 6.07 -6.37 11.75
N CYS A 159 5.28 -7.24 11.12
CA CYS A 159 4.59 -8.37 11.75
C CYS A 159 5.50 -9.55 12.04
N ASN A 160 6.38 -9.91 11.09
CA ASN A 160 7.06 -11.21 11.10
C ASN A 160 8.57 -11.11 11.34
N TRP A 161 9.17 -9.94 11.19
CA TRP A 161 10.63 -9.80 11.25
C TRP A 161 11.07 -9.25 12.60
N LYS A 162 12.09 -9.90 13.19
CA LYS A 162 12.75 -9.45 14.43
C LYS A 162 13.95 -8.55 14.18
N SER A 163 14.50 -8.57 12.97
CA SER A 163 15.66 -7.78 12.53
C SER A 163 15.40 -7.15 11.16
N CYS A 164 16.15 -6.10 10.83
CA CYS A 164 15.95 -5.36 9.58
C CYS A 164 16.33 -6.22 8.36
N PRO A 165 15.45 -6.38 7.36
CA PRO A 165 15.76 -7.15 6.16
C PRO A 165 17.02 -6.63 5.44
N SER A 166 17.79 -7.52 4.82
CA SER A 166 19.04 -7.15 4.15
C SER A 166 18.87 -6.10 3.05
N TRP A 167 17.78 -6.17 2.28
CA TRP A 167 17.48 -5.20 1.23
C TRP A 167 16.99 -3.84 1.77
N CYS A 168 16.73 -3.74 3.07
CA CYS A 168 16.44 -2.50 3.78
C CYS A 168 17.69 -1.88 4.43
N LYS A 169 18.89 -2.35 4.09
CA LYS A 169 20.14 -1.81 4.67
C LYS A 169 20.66 -0.63 3.85
#